data_AF-A0A2T5CCG6-F1
#
_entry.id   AF-A0A2T5CCG6-F1
#
_cell.length_a   1.000
_cell.length_b   1.000
_cell.length_c   1.000
_cell.angle_alpha   90.00
_cell.angle_beta   90.00
_cell.angle_gamma   90.00
#
_symmetry.space_group_name_H-M   'P 1'
#
loop_
_entity.id
_entity.type
_entity.pdbx_description
1 polymer ?
#
loop_
_entity_poly.entity_id
_entity_poly.type
_entity_poly.pdbx_seq_one_letter_code
_entity_poly.pdbx_strand_id
1 'polypeptide(L)'
;MSDAPRQLVVNGWSIYAHPLFLDQLERLAAQVSSLRDKDPDGYQKKNVAKRLAAITRLAFEIIPQDPGRPEYRQGRTLGGQRKHWLRAKFFQQEFNRLNVIFF
;
A
#
# COMPACT_ATOMS: atom_id res chain seq x y z
N MET A 1 -5.52 13.94 26.04
CA MET A 1 -6.58 13.92 25.01
C MET A 1 -6.25 12.79 24.07
N SER A 2 -7.06 11.74 24.09
CA SER A 2 -6.82 10.50 23.37
C SER A 2 -7.02 10.72 21.87
N ASP A 3 -5.93 10.78 21.11
CA ASP A 3 -6.01 10.72 19.65
C ASP A 3 -6.29 9.26 19.28
N ALA A 4 -7.58 8.88 19.34
CA ALA A 4 -8.00 7.58 18.84
C ALA A 4 -7.59 7.51 17.37
N PRO A 5 -6.86 6.48 16.93
CA PRO A 5 -6.41 6.38 15.54
C PRO A 5 -7.64 6.50 14.65
N ARG A 6 -7.63 7.47 13.71
CA ARG A 6 -8.70 7.66 12.73
C ARG A 6 -8.86 6.37 11.95
N GLN A 7 -9.79 5.53 12.40
CA GLN A 7 -10.06 4.23 11.83
C GLN A 7 -10.73 4.45 10.48
N LEU A 8 -10.01 4.12 9.41
CA LEU A 8 -10.56 4.19 8.07
C LEU A 8 -11.40 2.93 7.85
N VAL A 9 -12.69 3.11 7.61
CA VAL A 9 -13.61 1.99 7.30
C VAL A 9 -13.86 1.96 5.80
N VAL A 10 -13.51 0.86 5.15
CA VAL A 10 -13.75 0.63 3.71
C VAL A 10 -14.42 -0.72 3.54
N ASN A 11 -15.57 -0.75 2.86
CA ASN A 11 -16.37 -1.98 2.65
C ASN A 11 -16.66 -2.77 3.94
N GLY A 12 -16.87 -2.06 5.06
CA GLY A 12 -17.11 -2.70 6.36
C GLY A 12 -15.85 -3.22 7.06
N TRP A 13 -14.67 -3.09 6.46
CA TRP A 13 -13.38 -3.44 7.07
C TRP A 13 -12.71 -2.23 7.71
N SER A 14 -12.15 -2.46 8.88
CA SER A 14 -11.38 -1.44 9.60
C SER A 14 -9.92 -1.51 9.22
N ILE A 15 -9.39 -0.43 8.67
CA ILE A 15 -8.02 -0.33 8.22
C ILE A 15 -7.21 0.37 9.31
N TYR A 16 -6.17 -0.32 9.78
CA TYR A 16 -5.18 0.21 10.72
C TYR A 16 -3.85 0.35 9.98
N ALA A 17 -3.37 1.57 9.84
CA ALA A 17 -2.08 1.85 9.23
C ALA A 17 -1.04 2.09 10.32
N HIS A 18 0.09 1.39 10.23
CA HIS A 18 1.22 1.64 11.12
C HIS A 18 1.80 3.04 10.83
N PRO A 19 2.16 3.86 11.85
CA PRO A 19 2.69 5.22 11.63
C PRO A 19 3.87 5.26 10.65
N LEU A 20 4.79 4.30 10.77
CA LEU A 20 5.95 4.17 9.87
C LEU A 20 5.54 3.92 8.40
N PHE A 21 4.41 3.27 8.15
CA PHE A 21 3.87 3.13 6.79
C PHE A 21 3.31 4.45 6.28
N LEU A 22 2.58 5.19 7.14
CA LEU A 22 2.05 6.51 6.80
C LEU A 22 3.18 7.49 6.49
N ASP A 23 4.23 7.54 7.31
CA ASP A 23 5.41 8.38 7.09
C ASP A 23 6.07 8.08 5.72
N GLN A 24 6.18 6.81 5.35
CA GLN A 24 6.73 6.41 4.06
C GLN A 24 5.81 6.81 2.89
N LEU A 25 4.50 6.66 3.08
CA LEU A 25 3.50 7.03 2.08
C LEU A 25 3.48 8.55 1.86
N GLU A 26 3.55 9.34 2.92
CA GLU A 26 3.62 10.81 2.88
C GLU A 26 4.89 11.29 2.19
N ARG A 27 6.06 10.72 2.53
CA ARG A 27 7.32 11.05 1.84
C ARG A 27 7.24 10.75 0.35
N LEU A 28 6.63 9.62 -0.02
CA LEU A 28 6.44 9.25 -1.42
C LEU A 28 5.48 10.23 -2.11
N ALA A 29 4.39 10.62 -1.45
CA ALA A 29 3.44 11.62 -1.95
C ALA A 29 4.10 12.99 -2.16
N ALA A 30 4.94 13.44 -1.23
CA ALA A 30 5.70 14.69 -1.36
C ALA A 30 6.65 14.66 -2.57
N GLN A 31 7.34 13.54 -2.79
CA GLN A 31 8.18 13.37 -3.99
C GLN A 31 7.38 13.45 -5.29
N VAL A 32 6.20 12.83 -5.32
CA VAL A 32 5.30 12.90 -6.49
C VAL A 32 4.77 14.31 -6.71
N SER A 33 4.41 15.02 -5.63
CA SER A 33 4.00 16.42 -5.72
C SER A 33 5.11 17.28 -6.32
N SER A 34 6.35 17.15 -5.83
CA SER A 34 7.48 17.92 -6.38
C SER A 34 7.76 17.59 -7.86
N LEU A 35 7.55 16.33 -8.28
CA LEU A 35 7.66 15.95 -9.68
C LEU A 35 6.54 16.56 -10.52
N ARG A 36 5.30 16.58 -10.01
CA ARG A 36 4.15 17.21 -10.67
C ARG A 36 4.37 18.70 -10.84
N ASP A 37 4.90 19.39 -9.84
CA ASP A 37 5.14 20.83 -9.93
C ASP A 37 6.21 21.17 -10.99
N LYS A 38 7.13 20.24 -11.28
CA LYS A 38 8.17 20.39 -12.32
C LYS A 38 7.72 19.96 -13.71
N ASP A 39 6.86 18.95 -13.79
CA ASP A 39 6.42 18.32 -15.04
C ASP A 39 4.97 17.82 -14.88
N PRO A 40 3.98 18.73 -14.95
CA PRO A 40 2.58 18.41 -14.67
C PRO A 40 1.99 17.33 -15.60
N ASP A 41 2.48 17.23 -16.83
CA ASP A 41 1.98 16.28 -17.82
C ASP A 41 2.76 14.95 -17.82
N GLY A 42 4.05 14.97 -17.45
CA GLY A 42 4.94 13.81 -17.50
C GLY A 42 5.19 13.12 -16.16
N TYR A 43 4.87 13.73 -15.01
CA TYR A 43 5.18 13.15 -13.69
C TYR A 43 4.56 11.75 -13.48
N GLN A 44 3.37 11.50 -14.05
CA GLN A 44 2.66 10.22 -13.94
C GLN A 44 3.45 9.06 -14.58
N LYS A 45 4.34 9.35 -15.54
CA LYS A 45 5.19 8.33 -16.16
C LYS A 45 6.36 7.91 -15.26
N LYS A 46 6.69 8.69 -14.23
CA LYS A 46 7.81 8.42 -13.32
C LYS A 46 7.50 7.25 -12.39
N ASN A 47 8.50 6.42 -12.12
CA ASN A 47 8.37 5.23 -11.27
C ASN A 47 7.86 5.55 -9.85
N VAL A 48 8.19 6.72 -9.32
CA VAL A 48 7.76 7.18 -7.99
C VAL A 48 6.24 7.43 -7.97
N ALA A 49 5.71 8.14 -8.96
CA ALA A 49 4.28 8.41 -9.10
C ALA A 49 3.47 7.13 -9.25
N LYS A 50 3.94 6.26 -10.12
CA LYS A 50 3.29 4.97 -10.34
C LYS A 50 3.37 4.03 -9.12
N ARG A 51 4.48 4.06 -8.36
CA ARG A 51 4.62 3.33 -7.09
C ARG A 51 3.61 3.81 -6.05
N LEU A 52 3.44 5.13 -5.92
CA LEU A 52 2.45 5.71 -5.02
C LEU A 52 1.04 5.27 -5.42
N ALA A 53 0.70 5.34 -6.71
CA ALA A 53 -0.60 4.89 -7.22
C ALA A 53 -0.85 3.40 -6.94
N ALA A 54 0.16 2.55 -7.14
CA ALA A 54 0.04 1.12 -6.86
C ALA A 54 -0.17 0.83 -5.36
N ILE A 55 0.58 1.50 -4.48
CA ILE A 55 0.47 1.30 -3.02
C ILE A 55 -0.90 1.79 -2.52
N THR A 56 -1.32 2.99 -2.93
CA THR A 56 -2.61 3.58 -2.52
C THR A 56 -3.78 2.73 -2.99
N ARG A 57 -3.78 2.32 -4.26
CA ARG A 57 -4.79 1.40 -4.80
C ARG A 57 -4.82 0.07 -4.05
N LEU A 58 -3.67 -0.51 -3.74
CA LEU A 58 -3.64 -1.78 -2.99
C LEU A 58 -4.21 -1.61 -1.58
N ALA A 59 -3.68 -0.66 -0.83
CA ALA A 59 -3.99 -0.48 0.59
C ALA A 59 -5.45 -0.06 0.82
N PHE A 60 -5.99 0.78 -0.06
CA PHE A 60 -7.28 1.44 0.18
C PHE A 60 -8.41 1.01 -0.77
N GLU A 61 -8.09 0.36 -1.90
CA GLU A 61 -9.13 -0.08 -2.85
C GLU A 61 -9.19 -1.60 -3.00
N ILE A 62 -8.06 -2.29 -3.18
CA ILE A 62 -8.05 -3.72 -3.51
C ILE A 62 -8.13 -4.59 -2.26
N ILE A 63 -7.22 -4.40 -1.30
CA ILE A 63 -7.16 -5.23 -0.08
C ILE A 63 -8.47 -5.13 0.72
N PRO A 64 -9.07 -3.93 0.93
CA PRO A 64 -10.30 -3.83 1.71
C PRO A 64 -11.54 -4.44 1.04
N GLN A 65 -11.48 -4.88 -0.23
CA GLN A 65 -12.61 -5.60 -0.85
C GLN A 65 -12.72 -7.02 -0.31
N ASP A 66 -11.58 -7.67 -0.12
CA ASP A 66 -11.49 -9.02 0.41
C ASP A 66 -10.07 -9.26 0.96
N PRO A 67 -9.81 -8.91 2.23
CA PRO A 67 -8.49 -9.06 2.82
C PRO A 67 -8.10 -10.54 3.04
N GLY A 68 -9.07 -11.47 3.00
CA GLY A 68 -8.88 -12.89 3.29
C GLY A 68 -8.42 -13.73 2.11
N ARG A 69 -8.21 -13.13 0.92
CA ARG A 69 -7.89 -13.85 -0.31
C ARG A 69 -6.70 -14.79 -0.13
N PRO A 70 -6.79 -16.03 -0.62
CA PRO A 70 -5.69 -17.00 -0.52
C PRO A 70 -4.44 -16.52 -1.27
N GLU A 71 -4.59 -15.67 -2.29
CA GLU A 71 -3.50 -15.06 -3.06
C GLU A 71 -2.56 -14.18 -2.22
N TYR A 72 -3.07 -13.62 -1.12
CA TYR A 72 -2.26 -12.82 -0.20
C TYR A 72 -1.52 -13.68 0.82
N ARG A 73 -1.83 -14.98 0.92
CA ARG A 73 -1.16 -15.86 1.88
C ARG A 73 0.28 -16.08 1.44
N GLN A 74 1.21 -15.67 2.30
CA GLN A 74 2.64 -15.86 2.06
C GLN A 74 3.08 -17.34 2.20
N GLY A 75 2.18 -18.24 2.62
CA GLY A 75 2.47 -19.66 2.79
C GLY A 75 3.40 -19.92 3.98
N ARG A 76 4.33 -20.88 3.85
CA ARG A 76 5.31 -21.23 4.90
C ARG A 76 6.56 -20.35 4.91
N THR A 77 6.66 -19.36 4.03
CA THR A 77 7.90 -18.58 3.82
C THR A 77 8.33 -17.76 5.04
N LEU A 78 7.43 -17.48 5.99
CA LEU A 78 7.74 -16.79 7.25
C LEU A 78 7.73 -17.72 8.49
N GLY A 79 7.73 -19.05 8.28
CA GLY A 79 7.62 -20.04 9.35
C GLY A 79 6.19 -20.23 9.86
N GLY A 80 5.89 -21.41 10.43
CA GLY A 80 4.53 -21.83 10.80
C GLY A 80 3.81 -20.95 11.83
N GLN A 81 4.53 -20.05 12.51
CA GLN A 81 3.98 -19.14 13.54
C GLN A 81 3.50 -17.79 12.99
N ARG A 82 3.77 -17.45 11.72
CA ARG A 82 3.41 -16.16 11.12
C ARG A 82 2.40 -16.33 9.97
N LYS A 83 1.36 -17.14 10.18
CA LYS A 83 0.32 -17.43 9.18
C LYS A 83 -0.61 -16.25 8.88
N HIS A 84 -0.66 -15.27 9.78
CA HIS A 84 -1.47 -14.05 9.64
C HIS A 84 -0.81 -13.00 8.75
N TRP A 85 0.43 -13.22 8.32
CA TRP A 85 1.16 -12.27 7.50
C TRP A 85 0.73 -12.44 6.05
N LEU A 86 -0.03 -11.47 5.57
CA LEU A 86 -0.54 -11.42 4.22
C LEU A 86 0.32 -10.44 3.40
N ARG A 87 0.57 -10.80 2.14
CA ARG A 87 1.36 -10.00 1.21
C ARG A 87 0.61 -9.89 -0.12
N ALA A 88 0.24 -8.67 -0.48
CA ALA A 88 -0.18 -8.36 -1.82
C ALA A 88 1.06 -8.12 -2.71
N LYS A 89 1.09 -8.75 -3.89
CA LYS A 89 2.10 -8.54 -4.92
C LYS A 89 1.46 -7.82 -6.11
N PHE A 90 2.18 -6.87 -6.69
CA PHE A 90 1.82 -6.33 -8.00
C PHE A 90 2.68 -6.97 -9.10
N PHE A 91 2.03 -7.48 -10.14
CA PHE A 91 2.66 -8.01 -11.35
C PHE A 91 2.13 -7.20 -12.53
N GLN A 92 2.74 -6.06 -12.81
CA GLN A 92 2.64 -5.40 -14.11
C GLN A 92 4.07 -5.17 -14.59
N GLN A 93 4.35 -5.58 -15.82
CA GLN A 93 5.71 -5.79 -16.35
C GLN A 93 6.57 -4.53 -16.39
N GLU A 94 5.99 -3.32 -16.33
CA GLU A 94 6.76 -2.07 -16.20
C GLU A 94 7.07 -1.63 -14.75
N PHE A 95 6.64 -2.40 -13.73
CA PHE A 95 6.82 -2.06 -12.33
C PHE A 95 7.87 -2.92 -11.63
N ASN A 96 8.94 -2.27 -11.17
CA ASN A 96 9.82 -2.85 -10.14
C ASN A 96 8.94 -3.47 -9.04
N ARG A 97 9.07 -4.79 -8.82
CA ARG A 97 8.25 -5.58 -7.89
C ARG A 97 7.97 -4.83 -6.59
N LEU A 98 6.70 -4.50 -6.36
CA LEU A 98 6.22 -3.89 -5.11
C LEU A 98 5.48 -4.94 -4.28
N ASN A 99 5.79 -4.94 -2.99
CA ASN A 99 5.21 -5.84 -2.00
C ASN A 99 4.64 -4.99 -0.88
N VAL A 100 3.35 -5.13 -0.62
CA VAL A 100 2.70 -4.53 0.54
C VAL A 100 2.38 -5.67 1.49
N ILE A 101 2.94 -5.59 2.71
CA ILE A 101 2.66 -6.54 3.81
C ILE A 101 1.63 -5.87 4.72
N PHE A 102 0.58 -6.61 5.06
CA PHE A 102 -0.48 -6.16 5.96
C PHE A 102 -0.80 -7.27 6.98
N PHE A 103 -1.37 -6.86 8.12
CA PHE A 103 -1.65 -7.68 9.30
C PHE A 103 -3.15 -7.89 9.51
#